data_AF-A0AAE0Y4L6-F1
#
_entry.id   AF-A0AAE0Y4L6-F1
#
_cell.length_a   1.000
_cell.length_b   1.000
_cell.length_c   1.000
_cell.angle_alpha   90.00
_cell.angle_beta   90.00
_cell.angle_gamma   90.00
#
_symmetry.space_group_name_H-M   'P 1'
#
loop_
_entity.id
_entity.type
_entity.pdbx_description
1 polymer ?
#
loop_
_entity_poly.entity_id
_entity_poly.type
_entity_poly.pdbx_seq_one_letter_code
_entity_poly.pdbx_strand_id
1 'polypeptide(L)'
;MTCLRVPAVADVMSNKRYEKLSQYFHMADSRDQAARDHLDYDPLFKVRPMLDIVQNNISAAFKPNVNISVDEAMISFHVRLSFKQHIKNKPNPWGIKVWCMCIYWLLGAVRHLHRQG
;
A
#
# COMPACT_ATOMS: atom_id res chain seq x y z
N MET A 1 -14.30 2.42 -32.49
CA MET A 1 -13.69 1.78 -31.30
C MET A 1 -13.68 2.77 -30.14
N THR A 2 -14.75 2.81 -29.34
CA THR A 2 -14.93 3.77 -28.22
C THR A 2 -15.36 3.09 -26.91
N CYS A 3 -15.56 1.77 -26.90
CA CYS A 3 -16.20 1.08 -25.76
C CYS A 3 -15.34 0.95 -24.50
N LEU A 4 -14.06 1.34 -24.53
CA LEU A 4 -13.15 1.30 -23.37
C LEU A 4 -12.78 2.69 -22.82
N ARG A 5 -13.26 3.79 -23.43
CA ARG A 5 -12.93 5.14 -22.97
C ARG A 5 -13.81 5.53 -21.79
N VAL A 6 -13.23 5.66 -20.61
CA VAL A 6 -13.86 6.26 -19.43
C VAL A 6 -13.55 7.76 -19.43
N PRO A 7 -14.53 8.66 -19.68
CA PRO A 7 -14.26 10.10 -19.83
C PRO A 7 -13.56 10.71 -18.61
N ALA A 8 -13.99 10.33 -17.40
CA ALA A 8 -13.39 10.79 -16.14
C ALA A 8 -11.88 10.52 -16.02
N VAL A 9 -11.34 9.54 -16.74
CA VAL A 9 -9.90 9.23 -16.76
C VAL A 9 -9.25 9.79 -18.02
N ALA A 10 -9.85 9.55 -19.18
CA ALA A 10 -9.29 9.89 -20.48
C ALA A 10 -9.20 11.40 -20.74
N ASP A 11 -10.04 12.20 -20.08
CA ASP A 11 -10.05 13.65 -20.22
C ASP A 11 -9.00 14.34 -19.34
N VAL A 12 -8.48 13.64 -18.32
CA VAL A 12 -7.42 14.15 -17.44
C VAL A 12 -6.06 14.06 -18.15
N MET A 13 -5.73 12.90 -18.72
CA MET A 13 -4.51 12.72 -19.51
C MET A 13 -4.61 11.51 -20.43
N SER A 14 -3.82 11.52 -21.51
CA SER A 14 -3.69 10.37 -22.39
C SER A 14 -2.99 9.21 -21.66
N ASN A 15 -3.40 7.97 -21.99
CA ASN A 15 -2.78 6.76 -21.43
C ASN A 15 -1.26 6.72 -21.67
N LYS A 16 -0.78 7.12 -22.86
CA LYS A 16 0.66 7.22 -23.16
C LYS A 16 1.41 8.16 -22.22
N ARG A 17 0.80 9.29 -21.86
CA ARG A 17 1.40 10.25 -20.90
C ARG A 17 1.44 9.63 -19.51
N TYR A 18 0.35 9.00 -19.07
CA TYR A 18 0.30 8.32 -17.77
C TYR A 18 1.38 7.24 -17.66
N GLU A 19 1.52 6.37 -18.66
CA GLU A 19 2.54 5.32 -18.68
C GLU A 19 3.95 5.90 -18.60
N LYS A 20 4.22 6.99 -19.32
CA LYS A 20 5.51 7.68 -19.27
C LYS A 20 5.78 8.25 -17.88
N LEU A 21 4.81 8.91 -17.26
CA LEU A 21 4.96 9.44 -15.89
C LEU A 21 5.17 8.33 -14.87
N SER A 22 4.40 7.25 -14.96
CA SER A 22 4.50 6.08 -14.08
C SER A 22 5.90 5.44 -14.12
N GLN A 23 6.55 5.41 -15.28
CA GLN A 23 7.91 4.88 -15.43
C GLN A 23 8.98 5.68 -14.67
N TYR A 24 8.81 7.00 -14.53
CA TYR A 24 9.79 7.88 -13.85
C TYR A 24 9.33 8.32 -12.46
N PHE A 25 8.25 7.73 -11.95
CA PHE A 25 7.74 8.06 -10.64
C PHE A 25 8.67 7.47 -9.56
N HIS A 26 9.45 8.34 -8.94
CA HIS A 26 10.37 7.98 -7.85
C HIS A 26 10.14 8.90 -6.66
N MET A 27 10.06 8.33 -5.47
CA MET A 27 9.85 9.06 -4.21
C MET A 27 11.13 9.27 -3.41
N ALA A 28 12.19 8.53 -3.73
CA ALA A 28 13.49 8.62 -3.08
C ALA A 28 14.62 8.50 -4.12
N ASP A 29 15.74 9.16 -3.86
CA ASP A 29 16.92 9.07 -4.71
C ASP A 29 17.69 7.78 -4.41
N SER A 30 17.80 6.90 -5.41
CA SER A 30 18.48 5.60 -5.23
C SER A 30 19.97 5.72 -4.91
N ARG A 31 20.59 6.89 -5.10
CA ARG A 31 21.98 7.17 -4.72
C ARG A 31 22.18 7.25 -3.20
N ASP A 32 21.13 7.59 -2.48
CA ASP A 32 21.16 7.73 -1.02
C ASP A 32 20.86 6.41 -0.29
N GLN A 33 20.54 5.35 -1.04
CA GLN A 33 20.28 4.04 -0.45
C GLN A 33 21.59 3.38 -0.01
N ALA A 34 21.69 3.02 1.27
CA ALA A 34 22.82 2.26 1.79
C ALA A 34 23.00 0.92 1.06
N ALA A 35 24.23 0.39 1.07
CA ALA A 35 24.53 -0.92 0.52
C ALA A 35 23.82 -2.03 1.31
N ARG A 36 23.52 -3.18 0.67
CA ARG A 36 22.70 -4.27 1.27
C ARG A 36 23.31 -4.91 2.52
N ASP A 37 24.63 -4.84 2.64
CA ASP A 37 25.44 -5.34 3.75
C ASP A 37 25.63 -4.30 4.86
N HIS A 38 25.20 -3.06 4.63
CA HIS A 38 25.26 -1.99 5.63
C HIS A 38 24.11 -2.10 6.63
N LEU A 39 24.36 -1.68 7.88
CA LEU A 39 23.37 -1.70 8.95
C LEU A 39 22.15 -0.82 8.64
N ASP A 40 22.37 0.27 7.91
CA ASP A 40 21.35 1.24 7.51
C ASP A 40 20.58 0.85 6.25
N TYR A 41 20.74 -0.39 5.74
CA TYR A 41 19.99 -0.85 4.58
C TYR A 41 18.51 -0.96 4.90
N ASP A 42 17.70 -0.14 4.23
CA ASP A 42 16.24 -0.24 4.26
C ASP A 42 15.70 -0.89 2.98
N PRO A 43 15.08 -2.09 3.05
CA PRO A 43 14.42 -2.72 1.90
C PRO A 43 13.26 -1.89 1.32
N LEU A 44 12.68 -0.98 2.09
CA LEU A 44 11.56 -0.10 1.71
C LEU A 44 12.00 1.31 1.34
N PHE A 45 13.31 1.58 1.28
CA PHE A 45 13.89 2.91 1.06
C PHE A 45 13.18 3.72 -0.05
N LYS A 46 12.90 3.06 -1.18
CA LYS A 46 12.29 3.70 -2.36
C LYS A 46 10.89 4.27 -2.13
N VAL A 47 10.15 3.74 -1.17
CA VAL A 47 8.78 4.16 -0.82
C VAL A 47 8.72 4.82 0.56
N ARG A 48 9.85 4.83 1.30
CA ARG A 48 9.94 5.33 2.68
C ARG A 48 9.40 6.76 2.83
N PRO A 49 9.75 7.73 1.97
CA PRO A 49 9.25 9.11 2.14
C PRO A 49 7.73 9.21 2.11
N MET A 50 7.06 8.42 1.26
CA MET A 50 5.60 8.39 1.22
C MET A 50 5.02 7.71 2.45
N LEU A 51 5.60 6.58 2.89
CA LEU A 51 5.14 5.88 4.09
C LEU A 51 5.23 6.79 5.31
N ASP A 52 6.31 7.54 5.45
CA ASP A 52 6.52 8.46 6.58
C ASP A 52 5.49 9.60 6.55
N ILE A 53 5.22 10.19 5.37
CA ILE A 53 4.16 11.21 5.22
C ILE A 53 2.79 10.65 5.63
N VAL A 54 2.43 9.47 5.13
CA VAL A 54 1.14 8.84 5.44
C VAL A 54 1.04 8.52 6.92
N GLN A 55 2.08 7.93 7.50
CA GLN A 55 2.12 7.57 8.91
C GLN A 55 2.02 8.80 9.81
N ASN A 56 2.80 9.84 9.54
CA ASN A 56 2.77 11.09 10.31
C ASN A 56 1.39 11.75 10.24
N ASN A 57 0.79 11.81 9.05
CA ASN A 57 -0.53 12.39 8.88
C ASN A 57 -1.62 11.60 9.61
N ILE A 58 -1.59 10.26 9.53
CA ILE A 58 -2.55 9.40 10.25
C ILE A 58 -2.37 9.57 11.75
N SER A 59 -1.14 9.53 12.26
CA SER A 59 -0.86 9.70 13.69
C SER A 59 -1.26 11.07 14.22
N ALA A 60 -1.11 12.13 13.42
CA ALA A 60 -1.57 13.47 13.79
C ALA A 60 -3.10 13.60 13.77
N ALA A 61 -3.75 13.01 12.77
CA ALA A 61 -5.20 13.11 12.59
C ALA A 61 -6.00 12.17 13.51
N PHE A 62 -5.40 11.07 13.94
CA PHE A 62 -6.11 10.01 14.65
C PHE A 62 -5.52 9.74 16.04
N LYS A 63 -6.33 9.98 17.07
CA LYS A 63 -6.05 9.57 18.45
C LYS A 63 -6.81 8.28 18.77
N PRO A 64 -6.12 7.15 18.99
CA PRO A 64 -6.78 5.90 19.30
C PRO A 64 -7.55 5.97 20.63
N ASN A 65 -8.73 5.35 20.65
CA ASN A 65 -9.53 5.14 21.86
C ASN A 65 -9.31 3.71 22.39
N VAL A 66 -9.92 3.32 23.52
CA VAL A 66 -9.65 2.07 24.25
C VAL A 66 -9.76 0.79 23.40
N ASN A 67 -10.58 0.80 22.35
CA ASN A 67 -10.83 -0.37 21.51
C ASN A 67 -10.04 -0.29 20.19
N ILE A 68 -8.85 -0.88 20.18
CA ILE A 68 -7.99 -1.03 19.00
C ILE A 68 -7.73 -2.52 18.76
N SER A 69 -7.82 -2.96 17.51
CA SER A 69 -7.42 -4.29 17.08
C SER A 69 -6.20 -4.17 16.19
N VAL A 70 -5.23 -5.06 16.38
CA VAL A 70 -4.07 -5.19 15.48
C VAL A 70 -4.22 -6.51 14.74
N ASP A 71 -4.16 -6.47 13.41
CA ASP A 71 -4.30 -7.66 12.58
C ASP A 71 -3.33 -7.61 11.39
N GLU A 72 -3.13 -8.77 10.78
CA GLU A 72 -2.28 -8.97 9.61
C GLU A 72 -3.10 -8.82 8.33
N ALA A 73 -2.72 -7.88 7.48
CA ALA A 73 -3.22 -7.78 6.11
C ALA A 73 -2.16 -8.26 5.11
N MET A 74 -2.64 -8.74 3.97
CA MET A 74 -1.78 -9.20 2.88
C MET A 74 -2.01 -8.32 1.65
N ILE A 75 -0.95 -7.65 1.21
CA ILE A 75 -0.96 -6.90 -0.04
C ILE A 75 -0.44 -7.82 -1.14
N SER A 76 -1.31 -8.17 -2.08
CA SER A 76 -0.93 -9.02 -3.21
C SER A 76 0.14 -8.33 -4.05
N PHE A 77 1.29 -8.98 -4.23
CA PHE A 77 2.41 -8.42 -4.97
C PHE A 77 3.11 -9.51 -5.78
N HIS A 78 3.22 -9.30 -7.09
CA HIS A 78 3.65 -10.33 -8.04
C HIS A 78 5.12 -10.21 -8.47
N VAL A 79 5.77 -9.07 -8.21
CA VAL A 79 7.17 -8.85 -8.56
C VAL A 79 8.11 -9.54 -7.57
N ARG A 80 9.34 -9.81 -8.01
CA ARG A 80 10.40 -10.40 -7.18
C ARG A 80 10.79 -9.44 -6.06
N LEU A 81 10.55 -9.86 -4.82
CA LEU A 81 10.81 -9.08 -3.61
C LEU A 81 11.34 -10.03 -2.53
N SER A 82 12.42 -9.64 -1.84
CA SER A 82 13.07 -10.51 -0.86
C SER A 82 12.21 -10.78 0.37
N PHE A 83 11.38 -9.81 0.77
CA PHE A 83 10.51 -9.88 1.95
C PHE A 83 9.07 -10.28 1.63
N LYS A 84 8.84 -10.89 0.46
CA LYS A 84 7.54 -11.50 0.14
C LYS A 84 7.30 -12.72 1.03
N GLN A 85 6.12 -12.80 1.61
CA GLN A 85 5.75 -13.86 2.54
C GLN A 85 4.56 -14.68 2.01
N HIS A 86 4.53 -15.95 2.41
CA HIS A 86 3.40 -16.84 2.20
C HIS A 86 2.60 -17.01 3.50
N ILE A 87 1.32 -16.62 3.50
CA ILE A 87 0.41 -16.82 4.63
C ILE A 87 -0.70 -17.78 4.21
N LYS A 88 -0.73 -18.94 4.88
CA LYS A 88 -1.75 -19.97 4.65
C LYS A 88 -3.14 -19.42 4.99
N ASN A 89 -4.17 -19.81 4.24
CA ASN A 89 -5.58 -19.44 4.44
C ASN A 89 -5.97 -17.97 4.15
N LYS A 90 -5.09 -17.16 3.54
CA LYS A 90 -5.51 -15.87 2.94
C LYS A 90 -5.93 -16.07 1.48
N PRO A 91 -6.91 -15.32 0.95
CA PRO A 91 -7.34 -15.42 -0.45
C PRO A 91 -6.20 -15.25 -1.45
N ASN A 92 -5.29 -14.32 -1.16
CA ASN A 92 -4.02 -14.15 -1.85
C ASN A 92 -2.91 -14.56 -0.87
N PRO A 93 -2.40 -15.79 -0.92
CA PRO A 93 -1.48 -16.27 0.12
C PRO A 93 -0.06 -15.72 -0.06
N TRP A 94 0.31 -15.23 -1.24
CA TRP A 94 1.64 -14.73 -1.56
C TRP A 94 1.65 -13.20 -1.73
N GLY A 95 2.37 -12.49 -0.87
CA GLY A 95 2.43 -11.03 -0.96
C GLY A 95 3.30 -10.36 0.10
N ILE A 96 3.08 -9.06 0.30
CA ILE A 96 3.70 -8.29 1.37
C ILE A 96 2.78 -8.35 2.57
N LYS A 97 3.25 -8.97 3.65
CA LYS A 97 2.56 -8.95 4.94
C LYS A 97 2.72 -7.56 5.55
N VAL A 98 1.62 -6.97 5.98
CA VAL A 98 1.60 -5.71 6.71
C VAL A 98 0.79 -5.87 7.99
N TRP A 99 1.22 -5.21 9.06
CA TRP A 99 0.45 -5.09 10.29
C TRP A 99 -0.41 -3.84 10.21
N CYS A 100 -1.70 -3.99 10.45
CA CYS A 100 -2.66 -2.91 10.40
C CYS A 100 -3.31 -2.72 11.77
N MET A 101 -3.43 -1.47 12.20
CA MET A 101 -4.24 -1.10 13.37
C MET A 101 -5.62 -0.65 12.89
N CYS A 102 -6.67 -1.23 13.47
CA CYS A 102 -8.06 -0.96 13.12
C CYS A 102 -8.88 -0.64 14.38
N ILE A 103 -9.80 0.31 14.27
CA ILE A 103 -10.76 0.65 15.33
C ILE A 103 -11.97 -0.26 15.18
N TYR A 104 -12.51 -0.78 16.29
CA TYR A 104 -13.64 -1.71 16.27
C TYR A 104 -14.92 -1.15 15.59
N TRP A 105 -15.15 0.16 15.59
CA TRP A 105 -16.33 0.77 14.96
C TRP A 105 -16.39 0.55 13.44
N LEU A 106 -15.23 0.55 12.76
CA LEU A 106 -15.14 0.26 11.33
C LEU A 106 -15.25 -1.24 11.04
N LEU A 107 -14.73 -2.10 11.92
CA LEU A 107 -14.86 -3.56 11.80
C LEU A 107 -16.32 -4.02 11.91
N GLY A 108 -17.12 -3.38 12.78
CA GLY A 108 -18.55 -3.63 12.88
C GLY A 108 -19.30 -3.28 11.60
N ALA A 109 -19.03 -2.10 11.03
CA ALA A 109 -19.65 -1.64 9.79
C ALA A 109 -19.27 -2.50 8.57
N VAL A 110 -17.99 -2.85 8.43
CA VAL A 110 -17.50 -3.71 7.32
C VAL A 110 -18.01 -5.14 7.45
N ARG A 111 -18.05 -5.71 8.66
CA ARG A 111 -18.65 -7.03 8.89
C ARG A 111 -20.16 -7.06 8.64
N HIS A 112 -20.87 -5.96 8.90
CA HIS A 112 -22.29 -5.87 8.60
C HIS A 112 -22.54 -5.80 7.08
N LEU A 113 -21.71 -5.07 6.35
CA LEU A 113 -21.77 -5.00 4.88
C LEU A 113 -21.38 -6.34 4.21
N HIS A 114 -20.38 -7.06 4.72
CA HIS A 114 -19.97 -8.36 4.17
C HIS A 114 -20.94 -9.52 4.52
N ARG A 115 -21.91 -9.29 5.40
CA ARG A 115 -22.96 -10.29 5.74
C ARG A 115 -24.26 -10.09 4.94
N GLN A 116 -24.35 -8.99 4.19
CA GLN A 116 -25.50 -8.59 3.38
C GLN A 116 -25.24 -8.74 1.85
N GLY A 117 -24.13 -9.37 1.46
CA GLY A 117 -23.75 -9.64 0.07
C GLY A 117 -23.54 -11.13 -0.17
#